data_AF-A0A2S0PBF3-F1
#
_entry.id   AF-A0A2S0PBF3-F1
#
_cell.length_a   1.000
_cell.length_b   1.000
_cell.length_c   1.000
_cell.angle_alpha   90.00
_cell.angle_beta   90.00
_cell.angle_gamma   90.00
#
_symmetry.space_group_name_H-M   'P 1'
#
loop_
_entity.id
_entity.type
_entity.pdbx_description
1 polymer ?
#
loop_
_entity_poly.entity_id
_entity_poly.type
_entity_poly.pdbx_seq_one_letter_code
_entity_poly.pdbx_strand_id
1 'polypeptide(L)'
;MASADYSPNSAAGLPLPLIGQIEARLGAVMINSFASPETEGELYWGDIQLGPFMEALTAAVKGLQPDGQLNGVATFPRLQGSPWEIPAPNTYPAGDQITWDSFKSLLHHQFLTALPEDQAPILLADTGLTFYSLNNVKVPESGYIAQLAWGAIGYAPGAVSGVKLALETRGIKRRVIAVCGDGAFAESANALGQLAELGQDCVVFVMANGVFAIEQFLVNVQAYATPPTVKFVDLAQVQQTSLWDWPSLARGFGGVGYEVVSNQQLQDVLATLRTSTPPPALPHGPCTGGTPGDGCPQFEHGGARPPSPSTFTLVAVRNVGRDLPSNTRWKLK
;
A
#
# COMPACT_ATOMS: atom_id res chain seq x y z
N MET A 1 -5.93 -9.41 -20.99
CA MET A 1 -6.70 -8.25 -21.49
C MET A 1 -5.69 -7.25 -21.98
N ALA A 2 -5.62 -7.08 -23.30
CA ALA A 2 -4.83 -6.05 -23.95
C ALA A 2 -5.25 -4.66 -23.43
N SER A 3 -4.28 -3.75 -23.31
CA SER A 3 -4.54 -2.34 -23.04
C SER A 3 -5.34 -1.79 -24.23
N ALA A 4 -6.62 -1.48 -24.01
CA ALA A 4 -7.54 -0.98 -25.03
C ALA A 4 -7.38 0.52 -25.34
N ASP A 5 -6.28 1.15 -24.92
CA ASP A 5 -6.19 2.62 -24.86
C ASP A 5 -5.45 3.28 -26.02
N TYR A 6 -5.09 2.55 -27.09
CA TYR A 6 -4.55 3.18 -28.30
C TYR A 6 -5.66 3.56 -29.30
N SER A 7 -5.85 4.86 -29.51
CA SER A 7 -6.64 5.43 -30.60
C SER A 7 -5.70 6.19 -31.54
N PRO A 8 -5.68 5.89 -32.86
CA PRO A 8 -4.76 6.52 -33.82
C PRO A 8 -4.95 8.05 -33.99
N ASN A 9 -5.99 8.62 -33.37
CA ASN A 9 -6.27 10.06 -33.38
C ASN A 9 -5.96 10.77 -32.04
N SER A 10 -5.29 10.11 -31.09
CA SER A 10 -4.93 10.72 -29.81
C SER A 10 -3.95 11.89 -29.99
N ALA A 11 -4.18 13.01 -29.28
CA ALA A 11 -3.33 14.18 -29.32
C ALA A 11 -1.86 13.86 -28.94
N ALA A 12 -0.91 14.56 -29.57
CA ALA A 12 0.51 14.44 -29.23
C ALA A 12 0.73 14.75 -27.74
N GLY A 13 1.19 13.76 -26.97
CA GLY A 13 1.43 13.91 -25.53
C GLY A 13 0.92 12.76 -24.64
N LEU A 14 0.20 11.78 -25.19
CA LEU A 14 -0.11 10.52 -24.50
C LEU A 14 0.52 9.32 -25.23
N PRO A 15 1.82 9.05 -25.06
CA PRO A 15 2.41 7.80 -25.52
C PRO A 15 2.31 6.77 -24.38
N LEU A 16 1.27 5.93 -24.40
CA LEU A 16 1.35 4.61 -23.77
C LEU A 16 1.31 3.55 -24.88
N PRO A 17 2.10 2.47 -24.76
CA PRO A 17 2.89 2.02 -25.90
C PRO A 17 2.16 1.06 -26.82
N LEU A 18 2.52 1.11 -28.11
CA LEU A 18 2.60 -0.07 -28.97
C LEU A 18 3.68 -1.00 -28.39
N ILE A 19 3.29 -1.90 -27.48
CA ILE A 19 4.25 -2.73 -26.74
C ILE A 19 4.64 -3.96 -27.58
N GLY A 20 5.94 -4.10 -27.85
CA GLY A 20 6.58 -5.40 -27.84
C GLY A 20 6.50 -5.95 -26.42
N GLN A 21 5.54 -6.85 -26.15
CA GLN A 21 5.43 -7.50 -24.85
C GLN A 21 6.35 -8.72 -24.83
N ILE A 22 7.14 -8.85 -23.78
CA ILE A 22 7.68 -10.13 -23.34
C ILE A 22 6.81 -10.57 -22.17
N GLU A 23 5.98 -11.59 -22.37
CA GLU A 23 5.19 -12.19 -21.30
C GLU A 23 5.77 -13.56 -20.98
N ALA A 24 6.17 -13.79 -19.73
CA ALA A 24 6.60 -15.10 -19.26
C ALA A 24 5.57 -15.66 -18.27
N ARG A 25 4.93 -16.80 -18.60
CA ARG A 25 3.96 -17.47 -17.72
C ARG A 25 4.09 -18.98 -17.82
N LEU A 26 4.12 -19.66 -16.68
CA LEU A 26 4.07 -21.13 -16.57
C LEU A 26 5.06 -21.87 -17.50
N GLY A 27 6.27 -21.32 -17.68
CA GLY A 27 7.30 -21.91 -18.54
C GLY A 27 7.12 -21.62 -20.04
N ALA A 28 6.23 -20.70 -20.42
CA ALA A 28 6.16 -20.15 -21.77
C ALA A 28 6.60 -18.69 -21.77
N VAL A 29 7.30 -18.27 -22.83
CA VAL A 29 7.58 -16.87 -23.11
C VAL A 29 6.90 -16.50 -24.43
N MET A 30 6.11 -15.45 -24.41
CA MET A 30 5.58 -14.78 -25.59
C MET A 30 6.45 -13.56 -25.88
N ILE A 31 6.89 -13.39 -27.12
CA ILE A 31 7.57 -12.18 -27.59
C ILE A 31 6.82 -11.69 -28.82
N ASN A 32 6.26 -10.49 -28.75
CA ASN A 32 5.62 -9.89 -29.91
C ASN A 32 6.69 -9.58 -30.98
N SER A 33 6.59 -10.25 -32.13
CA SER A 33 7.54 -10.12 -33.23
C SER A 33 7.38 -8.82 -34.04
N PHE A 34 6.17 -8.21 -34.02
CA PHE A 34 5.88 -6.87 -34.54
C PHE A 34 4.57 -6.33 -33.94
N ALA A 35 4.41 -5.00 -33.89
CA ALA A 35 3.15 -4.35 -33.48
C ALA A 35 2.31 -4.04 -34.73
N SER A 36 1.14 -4.68 -34.87
CA SER A 36 0.17 -4.41 -35.95
C SER A 36 -1.25 -4.31 -35.39
N PRO A 37 -2.09 -3.36 -35.86
CA PRO A 37 -3.53 -3.32 -35.54
C PRO A 37 -4.31 -4.49 -36.13
N GLU A 38 -3.74 -5.19 -37.11
CA GLU A 38 -4.43 -6.16 -37.97
C GLU A 38 -3.90 -7.59 -37.80
N THR A 39 -2.81 -7.77 -37.06
CA THR A 39 -2.16 -9.08 -36.92
C THR A 39 -1.46 -9.21 -35.58
N GLU A 40 -1.98 -10.07 -34.71
CA GLU A 40 -1.29 -10.52 -33.50
C GLU A 40 -0.34 -11.66 -33.89
N GLY A 41 0.88 -11.29 -34.28
CA GLY A 41 1.97 -12.25 -34.51
C GLY A 41 2.56 -12.75 -33.19
N GLU A 42 1.75 -13.42 -32.38
CA GLU A 42 2.18 -14.02 -31.11
C GLU A 42 2.97 -15.30 -31.37
N LEU A 43 4.29 -15.23 -31.20
CA LEU A 43 5.12 -16.43 -31.15
C LEU A 43 5.26 -16.85 -29.68
N TYR A 44 4.90 -18.10 -29.41
CA TYR A 44 5.04 -18.72 -28.10
C TYR A 44 6.20 -19.71 -28.12
N TRP A 45 7.16 -19.51 -27.21
CA TRP A 45 8.20 -20.48 -26.91
C TRP A 45 7.86 -21.16 -25.59
N GLY A 46 7.47 -22.43 -25.65
CA GLY A 46 7.29 -23.26 -24.45
C GLY A 46 8.61 -23.75 -23.87
N ASP A 47 8.57 -24.25 -22.64
CA ASP A 47 9.70 -24.77 -21.86
C ASP A 47 10.86 -23.78 -21.64
N ILE A 48 10.51 -22.50 -21.50
CA ILE A 48 11.45 -21.44 -21.20
C ILE A 48 11.41 -21.10 -19.71
N GLN A 49 12.51 -21.40 -19.03
CA GLN A 49 12.71 -20.99 -17.64
C GLN A 49 13.10 -19.51 -17.58
N LEU A 50 12.37 -18.71 -16.78
CA LEU A 50 12.54 -17.25 -16.75
C LEU A 50 13.96 -16.82 -16.34
N GLY A 51 14.57 -17.46 -15.34
CA GLY A 51 15.92 -17.13 -14.88
C GLY A 51 16.98 -17.22 -16.01
N PRO A 52 17.19 -18.41 -16.59
CA PRO A 52 18.09 -18.59 -17.72
C PRO A 52 17.74 -17.71 -18.93
N PHE A 53 16.45 -17.50 -19.21
CA PHE A 53 16.02 -16.60 -20.27
C PHE A 53 16.46 -15.16 -20.05
N MET A 54 16.30 -14.62 -18.84
CA MET A 54 16.73 -13.27 -18.51
C MET A 54 18.26 -13.12 -18.59
N GLU A 55 19.02 -14.14 -18.18
CA GLU A 55 20.48 -14.17 -18.33
C GLU A 55 20.90 -14.13 -19.82
N ALA A 56 20.30 -14.99 -20.65
CA ALA A 56 20.57 -15.06 -22.08
C ALA A 56 20.17 -13.77 -22.81
N LEU A 57 18.99 -13.21 -22.49
CA LEU A 57 18.52 -11.94 -23.02
C LEU A 57 19.49 -10.81 -22.66
N THR A 58 19.93 -10.74 -21.41
CA THR A 58 20.90 -9.74 -20.95
C THR A 58 22.24 -9.86 -21.69
N ALA A 59 22.75 -11.09 -21.89
CA ALA A 59 23.98 -11.33 -22.64
C ALA A 59 23.84 -10.94 -24.11
N ALA A 60 22.72 -11.30 -24.75
CA ALA A 60 22.41 -10.92 -26.12
C ALA A 60 22.38 -9.39 -26.27
N VAL A 61 21.69 -8.68 -25.37
CA VAL A 61 21.63 -7.21 -25.38
C VAL A 61 23.02 -6.57 -25.19
N LYS A 62 23.84 -7.08 -24.26
CA LYS A 62 25.23 -6.61 -24.08
C LYS A 62 26.11 -6.86 -25.31
N GLY A 63 25.84 -7.93 -26.06
CA GLY A 63 26.54 -8.27 -27.30
C GLY A 63 26.15 -7.40 -28.50
N LEU A 64 25.13 -6.53 -28.39
CA LEU A 64 24.58 -5.80 -29.53
C LEU A 64 25.38 -4.58 -30.02
N GLN A 65 26.42 -4.07 -29.32
CA GLN A 65 27.51 -3.14 -29.78
C GLN A 65 28.02 -2.21 -28.63
N PRO A 66 29.16 -1.48 -28.79
CA PRO A 66 29.94 -0.84 -27.70
C PRO A 66 29.24 0.23 -26.85
N ASP A 67 28.14 0.79 -27.34
CA ASP A 67 27.36 1.87 -26.73
C ASP A 67 26.02 1.40 -26.11
N GLY A 68 25.72 0.10 -26.20
CA GLY A 68 24.59 -0.53 -25.51
C GLY A 68 23.21 -0.21 -26.08
N GLN A 69 23.10 0.32 -27.32
CA GLN A 69 21.81 0.62 -27.94
C GLN A 69 21.22 -0.60 -28.66
N LEU A 70 19.91 -0.81 -28.48
CA LEU A 70 19.14 -1.79 -29.23
C LEU A 70 18.90 -1.26 -30.67
N ASN A 71 19.19 -2.08 -31.69
CA ASN A 71 18.95 -1.73 -33.09
C ASN A 71 17.46 -1.42 -33.35
N GLY A 72 17.17 -0.35 -34.09
CA GLY A 72 15.80 -0.01 -34.49
C GLY A 72 14.91 0.55 -33.37
N VAL A 73 15.47 0.86 -32.21
CA VAL A 73 14.74 1.66 -31.21
C VAL A 73 14.59 3.07 -31.79
N ALA A 74 13.40 3.36 -32.34
CA ALA A 74 12.93 4.72 -32.42
C ALA A 74 13.19 5.33 -31.05
N THR A 75 13.94 6.44 -30.96
CA THR A 75 14.29 7.09 -29.70
C THR A 75 13.01 7.21 -28.88
N PHE A 76 12.81 6.29 -27.93
CA PHE A 76 11.62 6.30 -27.11
C PHE A 76 11.65 7.68 -26.46
N PRO A 77 10.60 8.50 -26.62
CA PRO A 77 10.58 9.78 -25.94
C PRO A 77 10.86 9.46 -24.49
N ARG A 78 11.99 9.96 -23.96
CA ARG A 78 12.23 9.88 -22.53
C ARG A 78 11.00 10.52 -21.90
N LEU A 79 10.40 9.86 -20.90
CA LEU A 79 9.29 10.44 -20.16
C LEU A 79 9.65 11.89 -19.83
N GLN A 80 8.88 12.84 -20.35
CA GLN A 80 9.04 14.25 -20.00
C GLN A 80 8.39 14.44 -18.64
N GLY A 81 9.22 14.64 -17.61
CA GLY A 81 8.80 14.50 -16.22
C GLY A 81 8.72 13.04 -15.78
N SER A 82 8.61 12.80 -14.48
CA SER A 82 8.44 11.45 -13.93
C SER A 82 6.96 11.20 -13.61
N PRO A 83 6.33 10.10 -14.10
CA PRO A 83 4.97 9.72 -13.69
C PRO A 83 4.86 9.41 -12.18
N TRP A 84 6.01 9.40 -11.50
CA TRP A 84 6.20 9.20 -10.07
C TRP A 84 6.43 10.53 -9.31
N GLU A 85 6.20 11.69 -9.93
CA GLU A 85 6.25 12.99 -9.25
C GLU A 85 5.02 13.18 -8.37
N ILE A 86 5.13 12.71 -7.13
CA ILE A 86 4.15 12.98 -6.07
C ILE A 86 4.36 14.42 -5.59
N PRO A 87 3.33 15.30 -5.61
CA PRO A 87 3.46 16.68 -5.15
C PRO A 87 4.04 16.77 -3.75
N ALA A 88 4.83 17.81 -3.48
CA ALA A 88 5.50 17.99 -2.19
C ALA A 88 4.49 18.35 -1.07
N PRO A 89 4.80 18.04 0.21
CA PRO A 89 3.90 18.30 1.35
C PRO A 89 3.35 19.72 1.43
N ASN A 90 4.17 20.73 1.08
CA ASN A 90 3.78 22.14 1.11
C ASN A 90 2.71 22.53 0.06
N THR A 91 2.39 21.62 -0.87
CA THR A 91 1.26 21.78 -1.81
C THR A 91 -0.08 21.65 -1.10
N TYR A 92 -0.12 20.99 0.05
CA TYR A 92 -1.34 20.71 0.81
C TYR A 92 -1.34 21.56 2.10
N PRO A 93 -2.25 22.53 2.26
CA PRO A 93 -2.32 23.36 3.45
C PRO A 93 -2.46 22.53 4.73
N ALA A 94 -1.72 22.92 5.77
CA ALA A 94 -1.64 22.15 7.02
C ALA A 94 -2.99 22.03 7.75
N GLY A 95 -3.84 23.06 7.64
CA GLY A 95 -5.17 23.09 8.26
C GLY A 95 -6.25 22.32 7.48
N ASP A 96 -5.99 21.95 6.23
CA ASP A 96 -6.99 21.29 5.39
C ASP A 96 -7.24 19.84 5.86
N GLN A 97 -8.48 19.39 5.65
CA GLN A 97 -8.82 18.00 5.84
C GLN A 97 -7.99 17.12 4.89
N ILE A 98 -7.56 15.97 5.39
CA ILE A 98 -6.73 15.03 4.63
C ILE A 98 -7.48 14.57 3.37
N THR A 99 -6.80 14.56 2.23
CA THR A 99 -7.26 13.98 0.96
C THR A 99 -6.43 12.73 0.66
N TRP A 100 -6.84 11.92 -0.33
CA TRP A 100 -6.02 10.82 -0.80
C TRP A 100 -4.64 11.29 -1.30
N ASP A 101 -4.62 12.42 -2.01
CA ASP A 101 -3.39 12.97 -2.57
C ASP A 101 -2.49 13.58 -1.46
N SER A 102 -3.07 14.27 -0.48
CA SER A 102 -2.29 14.82 0.65
C SER A 102 -1.75 13.72 1.56
N PHE A 103 -2.55 12.68 1.87
CA PHE A 103 -2.08 11.51 2.60
C PHE A 103 -0.89 10.84 1.89
N LYS A 104 -1.03 10.58 0.59
CA LYS A 104 0.04 10.00 -0.23
C LYS A 104 1.30 10.86 -0.22
N SER A 105 1.16 12.17 -0.40
CA SER A 105 2.29 13.11 -0.37
C SER A 105 3.03 13.07 0.97
N LEU A 106 2.30 13.20 2.07
CA LEU A 106 2.85 13.20 3.42
C LEU A 106 3.51 11.86 3.75
N LEU A 107 2.82 10.75 3.50
CA LEU A 107 3.37 9.40 3.70
C LEU A 107 4.64 9.19 2.86
N HIS A 108 4.61 9.55 1.58
CA HIS A 108 5.75 9.38 0.69
C HIS A 108 6.96 10.19 1.16
N HIS A 109 6.81 11.52 1.22
CA HIS A 109 7.94 12.44 1.44
C HIS A 109 8.42 12.50 2.88
N GLN A 110 7.53 12.30 3.85
CA GLN A 110 7.87 12.45 5.27
C GLN A 110 8.01 11.12 6.00
N PHE A 111 7.83 9.98 5.32
CA PHE A 111 7.98 8.68 5.96
C PHE A 111 8.69 7.65 5.08
N LEU A 112 8.15 7.33 3.90
CA LEU A 112 8.72 6.29 3.03
C LEU A 112 10.11 6.65 2.52
N THR A 113 10.33 7.90 2.09
CA THR A 113 11.60 8.36 1.51
C THR A 113 12.42 9.24 2.45
N ALA A 114 11.94 9.46 3.68
CA ALA A 114 12.63 10.26 4.69
C ALA A 114 13.67 9.46 5.50
N LEU A 115 13.70 8.14 5.34
CA LEU A 115 14.62 7.23 6.03
C LEU A 115 15.61 6.63 5.02
N PRO A 116 16.82 6.23 5.47
CA PRO A 116 17.74 5.43 4.65
C PRO A 116 17.06 4.16 4.09
N GLU A 117 17.47 3.68 2.92
CA GLU A 117 16.81 2.57 2.22
C GLU A 117 16.71 1.28 3.06
N ASP A 118 17.73 1.01 3.89
CA ASP A 118 17.78 -0.15 4.79
C ASP A 118 16.86 -0.03 6.02
N GLN A 119 16.31 1.17 6.26
CA GLN A 119 15.40 1.48 7.37
C GLN A 119 14.00 1.90 6.91
N ALA A 120 13.84 2.30 5.65
CA ALA A 120 12.57 2.68 5.06
C ALA A 120 11.57 1.51 5.17
N PRO A 121 10.31 1.76 5.56
CA PRO A 121 9.37 0.70 5.87
C PRO A 121 8.98 -0.13 4.63
N ILE A 122 8.49 -1.34 4.86
CA ILE A 122 7.74 -2.11 3.86
C ILE A 122 6.28 -1.69 3.92
N LEU A 123 5.72 -1.28 2.79
CA LEU A 123 4.34 -0.87 2.65
C LEU A 123 3.47 -2.00 2.10
N LEU A 124 2.41 -2.35 2.82
CA LEU A 124 1.31 -3.15 2.34
C LEU A 124 0.15 -2.22 1.97
N ALA A 125 -0.25 -2.20 0.70
CA ALA A 125 -1.44 -1.47 0.26
C ALA A 125 -2.60 -2.47 0.08
N ASP A 126 -3.67 -2.27 0.86
CA ASP A 126 -4.86 -3.13 0.79
C ASP A 126 -5.68 -2.90 -0.48
N THR A 127 -6.55 -3.86 -0.78
CA THR A 127 -7.53 -3.78 -1.86
C THR A 127 -8.44 -2.56 -1.68
N GLY A 128 -8.67 -1.82 -2.77
CA GLY A 128 -9.51 -0.63 -2.80
C GLY A 128 -8.82 0.59 -3.40
N LEU A 129 -9.35 1.79 -3.16
CA LEU A 129 -8.71 3.04 -3.61
C LEU A 129 -7.33 3.25 -2.98
N THR A 130 -7.02 2.58 -1.87
CA THR A 130 -5.70 2.60 -1.24
C THR A 130 -4.62 2.10 -2.19
N PHE A 131 -4.82 0.91 -2.79
CA PHE A 131 -3.90 0.38 -3.79
C PHE A 131 -3.73 1.36 -4.97
N TYR A 132 -4.83 1.82 -5.57
CA TYR A 132 -4.77 2.75 -6.69
C TYR A 132 -4.04 4.04 -6.32
N SER A 133 -4.30 4.60 -5.14
CA SER A 133 -3.64 5.81 -4.67
C SER A 133 -2.12 5.60 -4.52
N LEU A 134 -1.71 4.47 -3.94
CA LEU A 134 -0.32 4.23 -3.54
C LEU A 134 0.50 3.44 -4.56
N ASN A 135 -0.03 3.10 -5.74
CA ASN A 135 0.70 2.31 -6.75
C ASN A 135 1.91 3.02 -7.36
N ASN A 136 2.07 4.32 -7.10
CA ASN A 136 3.14 5.14 -7.65
C ASN A 136 4.08 5.75 -6.60
N VAL A 137 4.05 5.23 -5.36
CA VAL A 137 5.02 5.60 -4.33
C VAL A 137 6.38 4.95 -4.59
N LYS A 138 7.45 5.64 -4.22
CA LYS A 138 8.80 5.06 -4.24
C LYS A 138 9.06 4.35 -2.91
N VAL A 139 9.59 3.14 -3.02
CA VAL A 139 10.06 2.32 -1.90
C VAL A 139 11.37 1.64 -2.31
N PRO A 140 12.21 1.23 -1.35
CA PRO A 140 13.35 0.37 -1.63
C PRO A 140 12.91 -0.99 -2.19
N GLU A 141 13.89 -1.76 -2.65
CA GLU A 141 13.69 -3.15 -3.05
C GLU A 141 12.90 -3.94 -1.99
N SER A 142 11.99 -4.79 -2.48
CA SER A 142 11.06 -5.57 -1.64
C SER A 142 10.23 -4.72 -0.66
N GLY A 143 10.00 -3.44 -0.98
CA GLY A 143 9.34 -2.48 -0.09
C GLY A 143 7.85 -2.27 -0.31
N TYR A 144 7.23 -2.90 -1.32
CA TYR A 144 5.80 -2.76 -1.63
C TYR A 144 5.15 -4.14 -1.81
N ILE A 145 4.05 -4.37 -1.12
CA ILE A 145 3.27 -5.61 -1.17
C ILE A 145 1.80 -5.25 -1.37
N ALA A 146 1.14 -5.91 -2.32
CA ALA A 146 -0.29 -5.76 -2.54
C ALA A 146 -0.86 -7.06 -3.14
N GLN A 147 -2.14 -7.34 -2.91
CA GLN A 147 -2.79 -8.59 -3.31
C GLN A 147 -3.83 -8.36 -4.43
N LEU A 148 -3.40 -7.80 -5.57
CA LEU A 148 -4.34 -7.37 -6.62
C LEU A 148 -5.07 -8.52 -7.30
N ALA A 149 -4.42 -9.68 -7.44
CA ALA A 149 -4.98 -10.79 -8.21
C ALA A 149 -6.15 -11.49 -7.50
N TRP A 150 -6.04 -11.65 -6.18
CA TRP A 150 -7.11 -12.22 -5.35
C TRP A 150 -8.07 -11.13 -4.84
N GLY A 151 -7.53 -9.95 -4.48
CA GLY A 151 -8.32 -8.79 -4.12
C GLY A 151 -9.14 -8.96 -2.83
N ALA A 152 -8.64 -9.70 -1.84
CA ALA A 152 -9.32 -9.77 -0.55
C ALA A 152 -9.09 -8.48 0.25
N ILE A 153 -10.19 -7.83 0.66
CA ILE A 153 -10.14 -6.71 1.60
C ILE A 153 -9.77 -7.22 3.01
N GLY A 154 -8.99 -6.43 3.75
CA GLY A 154 -8.50 -6.83 5.09
C GLY A 154 -7.27 -7.74 5.04
N TYR A 155 -6.73 -8.00 3.84
CA TYR A 155 -5.47 -8.72 3.71
C TYR A 155 -4.31 -7.96 4.36
N ALA A 156 -4.20 -6.65 4.15
CA ALA A 156 -3.02 -5.90 4.59
C ALA A 156 -2.90 -5.82 6.13
N PRO A 157 -3.96 -5.49 6.91
CA PRO A 157 -3.89 -5.48 8.38
C PRO A 157 -3.53 -6.84 9.00
N GLY A 158 -3.91 -7.95 8.36
CA GLY A 158 -3.50 -9.30 8.78
C GLY A 158 -2.06 -9.63 8.36
N ALA A 159 -1.71 -9.34 7.11
CA ALA A 159 -0.44 -9.76 6.51
C ALA A 159 0.78 -9.01 7.07
N VAL A 160 0.61 -7.82 7.66
CA VAL A 160 1.73 -7.08 8.27
C VAL A 160 2.48 -7.89 9.32
N SER A 161 1.78 -8.72 10.11
CA SER A 161 2.40 -9.55 11.13
C SER A 161 3.33 -10.61 10.52
N GLY A 162 2.86 -11.28 9.46
CA GLY A 162 3.64 -12.31 8.76
C GLY A 162 4.88 -11.72 8.08
N VAL A 163 4.74 -10.54 7.45
CA VAL A 163 5.89 -9.83 6.85
C VAL A 163 6.89 -9.44 7.94
N LYS A 164 6.42 -8.93 9.08
CA LYS A 164 7.31 -8.55 10.19
C LYS A 164 8.07 -9.75 10.75
N LEU A 165 7.40 -10.89 10.96
CA LEU A 165 8.05 -12.15 11.36
C LEU A 165 9.13 -12.57 10.35
N ALA A 166 8.83 -12.52 9.05
CA ALA A 166 9.79 -12.87 8.01
C ALA A 166 11.04 -11.97 8.03
N LEU A 167 10.89 -10.67 8.31
CA LEU A 167 12.03 -9.76 8.47
C LEU A 167 12.85 -10.08 9.73
N GLU A 168 12.18 -10.33 10.86
CA GLU A 168 12.83 -10.64 12.13
C GLU A 168 13.66 -11.93 12.06
N THR A 169 13.13 -12.98 11.42
CA THR A 169 13.89 -14.24 11.19
C THR A 169 15.16 -14.04 10.36
N ARG A 170 15.22 -12.97 9.56
CA ARG A 170 16.37 -12.59 8.73
C ARG A 170 17.25 -11.51 9.38
N GLY A 171 16.94 -11.08 10.60
CA GLY A 171 17.66 -10.01 11.31
C GLY A 171 17.45 -8.61 10.69
N ILE A 172 16.42 -8.43 9.85
CA ILE A 172 16.13 -7.15 9.19
C ILE A 172 15.22 -6.31 10.10
N LYS A 173 15.65 -5.07 10.40
CA LYS A 173 14.96 -4.18 11.36
C LYS A 173 14.01 -3.17 10.73
N ARG A 174 13.63 -3.36 9.46
CA ARG A 174 12.65 -2.49 8.78
C ARG A 174 11.28 -2.60 9.47
N ARG A 175 10.57 -1.48 9.55
CA ARG A 175 9.16 -1.48 9.96
C ARG A 175 8.28 -1.97 8.84
N VAL A 176 7.14 -2.51 9.20
CA VAL A 176 6.10 -2.93 8.26
C VAL A 176 4.86 -2.10 8.52
N ILE A 177 4.33 -1.51 7.46
CA ILE A 177 3.12 -0.69 7.54
C ILE A 177 2.04 -1.23 6.61
N ALA A 178 0.79 -1.16 7.04
CA ALA A 178 -0.37 -1.35 6.20
C ALA A 178 -1.08 -0.02 6.00
N VAL A 179 -1.58 0.22 4.78
CA VAL A 179 -2.61 1.22 4.53
C VAL A 179 -3.82 0.45 4.00
N CYS A 180 -4.99 0.70 4.60
CA CYS A 180 -6.24 0.03 4.28
C CYS A 180 -7.42 1.00 4.39
N GLY A 181 -8.57 0.66 3.80
CA GLY A 181 -9.82 1.37 4.08
C GLY A 181 -10.42 0.92 5.42
N ASP A 182 -11.30 1.72 6.00
CA ASP A 182 -12.08 1.36 7.19
C ASP A 182 -12.90 0.07 7.03
N GLY A 183 -13.56 -0.13 5.90
CA GLY A 183 -14.30 -1.35 5.62
C GLY A 183 -13.39 -2.57 5.54
N ALA A 184 -12.23 -2.44 4.89
CA ALA A 184 -11.22 -3.50 4.82
C ALA A 184 -10.62 -3.83 6.19
N PHE A 185 -10.33 -2.80 7.00
CA PHE A 185 -9.83 -2.99 8.34
C PHE A 185 -10.84 -3.72 9.23
N ALA A 186 -12.14 -3.45 9.08
CA ALA A 186 -13.17 -4.11 9.88
C ALA A 186 -13.19 -5.64 9.73
N GLU A 187 -12.82 -6.17 8.56
CA GLU A 187 -12.74 -7.61 8.28
C GLU A 187 -11.62 -8.33 9.06
N SER A 188 -10.62 -7.57 9.54
CA SER A 188 -9.37 -8.12 10.08
C SER A 188 -8.86 -7.38 11.33
N ALA A 189 -9.72 -6.59 11.99
CA ALA A 189 -9.34 -5.76 13.13
C ALA A 189 -8.73 -6.56 14.30
N ASN A 190 -9.10 -7.84 14.45
CA ASN A 190 -8.54 -8.74 15.45
C ASN A 190 -7.04 -9.02 15.25
N ALA A 191 -6.50 -8.79 14.05
CA ALA A 191 -5.07 -8.93 13.77
C ALA A 191 -4.20 -8.03 14.65
N LEU A 192 -4.75 -6.91 15.16
CA LEU A 192 -4.07 -6.05 16.12
C LEU A 192 -3.63 -6.79 17.39
N GLY A 193 -4.43 -7.75 17.87
CA GLY A 193 -4.08 -8.55 19.04
C GLY A 193 -2.81 -9.38 18.82
N GLN A 194 -2.63 -9.91 17.61
CA GLN A 194 -1.42 -10.65 17.25
C GLN A 194 -0.18 -9.75 17.25
N LEU A 195 -0.31 -8.51 16.74
CA LEU A 195 0.80 -7.56 16.73
C LEU A 195 1.24 -7.22 18.16
N ALA A 196 0.29 -7.00 19.08
CA ALA A 196 0.61 -6.75 20.49
C ALA A 196 1.23 -7.96 21.18
N GLU A 197 0.66 -9.16 20.99
CA GLU A 197 1.18 -10.41 21.54
C GLU A 197 2.64 -10.66 21.12
N LEU A 198 2.94 -10.41 19.84
CA LEU A 198 4.28 -10.60 19.29
C LEU A 198 5.20 -9.40 19.51
N GLY A 199 4.66 -8.26 19.94
CA GLY A 199 5.47 -7.08 20.20
C GLY A 199 5.88 -6.27 18.98
N GLN A 200 5.17 -6.44 17.88
CA GLN A 200 5.56 -5.96 16.56
C GLN A 200 5.27 -4.47 16.42
N ASP A 201 6.30 -3.69 16.12
CA ASP A 201 6.26 -2.23 15.86
C ASP A 201 5.63 -1.83 14.52
N CYS A 202 4.67 -2.63 14.06
CA CYS A 202 3.92 -2.39 12.84
C CYS A 202 3.01 -1.16 12.96
N VAL A 203 2.75 -0.49 11.84
CA VAL A 203 1.81 0.65 11.78
C VAL A 203 0.67 0.32 10.83
N VAL A 204 -0.57 0.43 11.29
CA VAL A 204 -1.76 0.28 10.45
C VAL A 204 -2.42 1.63 10.27
N PHE A 205 -2.35 2.18 9.06
CA PHE A 205 -3.11 3.36 8.64
C PHE A 205 -4.47 2.91 8.09
N VAL A 206 -5.54 3.46 8.66
CA VAL A 206 -6.91 3.19 8.23
C VAL A 206 -7.49 4.46 7.63
N MET A 207 -7.81 4.44 6.35
CA MET A 207 -8.49 5.52 5.65
C MET A 207 -9.97 5.49 6.07
N ALA A 208 -10.30 6.29 7.09
CA ALA A 208 -11.56 6.28 7.83
C ALA A 208 -12.55 7.31 7.28
N ASN A 209 -12.97 7.10 6.04
CA ASN A 209 -13.79 8.03 5.27
C ASN A 209 -15.28 7.65 5.19
N GLY A 210 -15.66 6.53 5.82
CA GLY A 210 -17.02 6.05 6.00
C GLY A 210 -17.61 5.41 4.75
N VAL A 211 -16.77 5.05 3.78
CA VAL A 211 -17.24 4.55 2.49
C VAL A 211 -16.32 3.47 1.92
N PHE A 212 -16.92 2.39 1.45
CA PHE A 212 -16.38 1.45 0.47
C PHE A 212 -16.15 2.18 -0.86
N ALA A 213 -15.05 2.93 -0.90
CA ALA A 213 -14.86 4.01 -1.86
C ALA A 213 -14.66 3.49 -3.30
N ILE A 214 -14.02 2.32 -3.45
CA ILE A 214 -13.86 1.71 -4.77
C ILE A 214 -15.20 1.17 -5.28
N GLU A 215 -16.03 0.62 -4.41
CA GLU A 215 -17.35 0.07 -4.73
C GLU A 215 -18.25 1.21 -5.21
N GLN A 216 -18.27 2.33 -4.49
CA GLN A 216 -18.98 3.52 -4.93
C GLN A 216 -18.43 4.06 -6.26
N PHE A 217 -17.11 4.10 -6.44
CA PHE A 217 -16.46 4.50 -7.69
C PHE A 217 -16.86 3.59 -8.87
N LEU A 218 -17.05 2.29 -8.62
CA LEU A 218 -17.47 1.31 -9.61
C LEU A 218 -18.96 1.45 -9.94
N VAL A 219 -19.82 1.56 -8.93
CA VAL A 219 -21.28 1.69 -9.07
C VAL A 219 -21.66 3.00 -9.76
N ASN A 220 -21.21 4.14 -9.22
CA ASN A 220 -21.46 5.44 -9.82
C ASN A 220 -20.42 6.48 -9.35
N VAL A 221 -19.44 6.72 -10.20
CA VAL A 221 -18.38 7.70 -9.96
C VAL A 221 -18.90 9.14 -9.80
N GLN A 222 -20.07 9.47 -10.37
CA GLN A 222 -20.64 10.82 -10.28
C GLN A 222 -21.02 11.22 -8.84
N ALA A 223 -21.05 10.26 -7.91
CA ALA A 223 -21.18 10.56 -6.49
C ALA A 223 -19.97 11.33 -5.91
N TYR A 224 -18.83 11.30 -6.60
CA TYR A 224 -17.61 12.04 -6.28
C TYR A 224 -17.47 13.36 -7.07
N ALA A 225 -18.46 13.72 -7.90
CA ALA A 225 -18.44 15.00 -8.59
C ALA A 225 -18.54 16.18 -7.59
N THR A 226 -18.05 17.34 -8.01
CA THR A 226 -18.16 18.59 -7.24
C THR A 226 -18.93 19.62 -8.08
N PRO A 227 -20.18 19.97 -7.73
CA PRO A 227 -20.99 19.38 -6.67
C PRO A 227 -21.45 17.94 -7.00
N PRO A 228 -21.80 17.12 -5.99
CA PRO A 228 -22.22 15.74 -6.23
C PRO A 228 -23.60 15.72 -6.90
N THR A 229 -23.73 14.96 -7.98
CA THR A 229 -25.00 14.82 -8.72
C THR A 229 -25.83 13.63 -8.23
N VAL A 230 -25.20 12.69 -7.53
CA VAL A 230 -25.84 11.52 -6.91
C VAL A 230 -25.31 11.28 -5.49
N LYS A 231 -26.13 10.60 -4.68
CA LYS A 231 -25.75 10.18 -3.32
C LYS A 231 -24.86 8.94 -3.38
N PHE A 232 -24.11 8.68 -2.30
CA PHE A 232 -23.54 7.36 -2.09
C PHE A 232 -24.64 6.33 -1.88
N VAL A 233 -24.45 5.13 -2.41
CA VAL A 233 -25.38 4.02 -2.21
C VAL A 233 -25.24 3.47 -0.80
N ASP A 234 -26.33 3.00 -0.21
CA ASP A 234 -26.34 2.53 1.18
C ASP A 234 -25.38 1.37 1.42
N LEU A 235 -25.24 0.46 0.45
CA LEU A 235 -24.30 -0.66 0.52
C LEU A 235 -22.83 -0.22 0.62
N ALA A 236 -22.49 0.98 0.12
CA ALA A 236 -21.14 1.48 0.17
C ALA A 236 -20.81 2.19 1.50
N GLN A 237 -21.75 2.31 2.43
CA GLN A 237 -21.49 2.98 3.71
C GLN A 237 -20.75 2.07 4.70
N VAL A 238 -19.74 2.61 5.37
CA VAL A 238 -18.97 1.92 6.42
C VAL A 238 -19.29 2.57 7.76
N GLN A 239 -20.19 1.95 8.53
CA GLN A 239 -20.68 2.52 9.79
C GLN A 239 -19.63 2.49 10.91
N GLN A 240 -18.71 1.52 10.88
CA GLN A 240 -17.63 1.35 11.86
C GLN A 240 -16.84 2.64 12.04
N THR A 241 -16.63 3.40 10.96
CA THR A 241 -15.95 4.70 10.99
C THR A 241 -16.61 5.72 11.90
N SER A 242 -17.94 5.70 12.02
CA SER A 242 -18.68 6.61 12.91
C SER A 242 -18.86 6.04 14.32
N LEU A 243 -18.75 4.72 14.47
CA LEU A 243 -19.03 4.01 15.73
C LEU A 243 -17.79 3.79 16.59
N TRP A 244 -16.62 3.60 15.98
CA TRP A 244 -15.41 3.24 16.70
C TRP A 244 -14.64 4.45 17.21
N ASP A 245 -14.25 4.39 18.47
CA ASP A 245 -13.18 5.21 19.03
C ASP A 245 -11.84 4.52 18.69
N TRP A 246 -11.18 5.01 17.64
CA TRP A 246 -9.96 4.41 17.10
C TRP A 246 -8.80 4.38 18.10
N PRO A 247 -8.50 5.45 18.85
CA PRO A 247 -7.53 5.39 19.94
C PRO A 247 -7.87 4.35 21.01
N SER A 248 -9.13 4.26 21.44
CA SER A 248 -9.57 3.26 22.41
C SER A 248 -9.50 1.84 21.87
N LEU A 249 -9.83 1.61 20.60
CA LEU A 249 -9.71 0.33 19.92
C LEU A 249 -8.26 -0.16 19.95
N ALA A 250 -7.31 0.69 19.57
CA ALA A 250 -5.89 0.36 19.62
C ALA A 250 -5.43 0.00 21.04
N ARG A 251 -5.81 0.83 22.03
CA ARG A 251 -5.49 0.58 23.45
C ARG A 251 -6.09 -0.73 23.95
N GLY A 252 -7.31 -1.06 23.54
CA GLY A 252 -8.00 -2.30 23.92
C GLY A 252 -7.25 -3.55 23.45
N PHE A 253 -6.57 -3.49 22.31
CA PHE A 253 -5.68 -4.54 21.83
C PHE A 253 -4.22 -4.43 22.32
N GLY A 254 -3.90 -3.45 23.18
CA GLY A 254 -2.55 -3.26 23.72
C GLY A 254 -1.61 -2.44 22.84
N GLY A 255 -2.13 -1.67 21.89
CA GLY A 255 -1.37 -0.77 21.03
C GLY A 255 -1.49 0.71 21.38
N VAL A 256 -0.88 1.56 20.56
CA VAL A 256 -1.06 3.02 20.59
C VAL A 256 -1.92 3.45 19.41
N GLY A 257 -2.92 4.29 19.67
CA GLY A 257 -3.85 4.74 18.63
C GLY A 257 -3.86 6.25 18.45
N TYR A 258 -3.93 6.67 17.19
CA TYR A 258 -4.10 8.06 16.77
C TYR A 258 -5.34 8.20 15.89
N GLU A 259 -5.96 9.36 15.93
CA GLU A 259 -6.98 9.78 14.99
C GLU A 259 -6.60 11.16 14.45
N VAL A 260 -6.46 11.28 13.12
CA VAL A 260 -5.99 12.50 12.45
C VAL A 260 -7.01 12.95 11.42
N VAL A 261 -7.29 14.26 11.40
CA VAL A 261 -8.28 14.89 10.53
C VAL A 261 -7.63 15.87 9.57
N SER A 262 -6.58 16.57 10.00
CA SER A 262 -5.87 17.56 9.19
C SER A 262 -4.49 17.09 8.74
N ASN A 263 -3.98 17.73 7.68
CA ASN A 263 -2.63 17.49 7.19
C ASN A 263 -1.57 17.77 8.28
N GLN A 264 -1.78 18.73 9.17
CA GLN A 264 -0.88 19.00 10.30
C GLN A 264 -0.83 17.81 11.27
N GLN A 265 -1.99 17.29 11.69
CA GLN A 265 -2.04 16.18 12.64
C GLN A 265 -1.38 14.92 12.06
N LEU A 266 -1.56 14.66 10.76
CA LEU A 266 -0.86 13.57 10.09
C LEU A 266 0.65 13.79 10.08
N GLN A 267 1.13 15.00 9.80
CA GLN A 267 2.56 15.34 9.87
C GLN A 267 3.16 15.09 11.26
N ASP A 268 2.44 15.47 12.32
CA ASP A 268 2.89 15.28 13.70
C ASP A 268 3.00 13.78 14.06
N VAL A 269 2.03 12.97 13.63
CA VAL A 269 2.05 11.51 13.81
C VAL A 269 3.19 10.89 13.00
N LEU A 270 3.38 11.27 11.73
CA LEU A 270 4.48 10.75 10.91
C LEU A 270 5.86 11.14 11.48
N ALA A 271 6.00 12.35 12.04
CA ALA A 271 7.21 12.77 12.73
C ALA A 271 7.50 11.90 13.97
N THR A 272 6.47 11.62 14.78
CA THR A 272 6.58 10.72 15.94
C THR A 272 6.98 9.31 15.51
N LEU A 273 6.32 8.79 14.47
CA LEU A 273 6.62 7.47 13.93
C LEU A 273 8.06 7.40 13.42
N ARG A 274 8.62 8.42 12.77
CA ARG A 274 10.01 8.37 12.28
C ARG A 274 11.05 8.20 13.38
N THR A 275 10.83 8.81 14.53
CA THR A 275 11.85 8.93 15.58
C THR A 275 11.64 7.98 16.74
N SER A 276 10.50 7.30 16.81
CA SER A 276 10.17 6.43 17.94
C SER A 276 9.36 5.19 17.53
N THR A 277 9.48 4.15 18.36
CA THR A 277 8.56 3.02 18.39
C THR A 277 7.65 3.17 19.61
N PRO A 278 6.41 2.68 19.56
CA PRO A 278 5.51 2.77 20.72
C PRO A 278 6.07 1.90 21.86
N PRO A 279 5.88 2.33 23.13
CA PRO A 279 6.26 1.53 24.28
C PRO A 279 5.47 0.22 24.29
N PRO A 280 5.97 -0.83 24.97
CA PRO A 280 5.27 -2.10 24.99
C PRO A 280 3.91 -2.03 25.68
N ALA A 281 3.04 -2.97 25.32
CA ALA A 281 1.73 -3.10 25.92
C ALA A 281 1.85 -3.22 27.44
N LEU A 282 1.09 -2.41 28.18
CA LEU A 282 1.03 -2.49 29.63
C LEU A 282 0.11 -3.65 30.04
N PRO A 283 0.62 -4.61 30.83
CA PRO A 283 -0.22 -5.64 31.41
C PRO A 283 -1.34 -5.01 32.25
N HIS A 284 -2.56 -5.53 32.13
CA HIS A 284 -3.71 -5.13 32.95
C HIS A 284 -4.46 -6.36 33.48
N GLY A 285 -5.11 -6.22 34.63
CA GLY A 285 -5.97 -7.25 35.22
C GLY A 285 -5.44 -7.83 36.54
N PRO A 286 -6.18 -8.77 37.16
CA PRO A 286 -5.86 -9.29 38.50
C PRO A 286 -4.57 -10.12 38.55
N CYS A 287 -4.02 -10.51 37.39
CA CYS A 287 -2.82 -11.33 37.26
C CYS A 287 -1.59 -10.58 36.77
N THR A 288 -1.57 -9.24 36.92
CA THR A 288 -0.47 -8.40 36.42
C THR A 288 0.31 -7.74 37.55
N GLY A 289 1.61 -8.06 37.66
CA GLY A 289 2.55 -7.49 38.63
C GLY A 289 2.58 -8.20 40.00
N GLY A 290 3.77 -8.43 40.56
CA GLY A 290 3.95 -8.98 41.92
C GLY A 290 3.78 -10.51 42.05
N THR A 291 3.61 -10.98 43.29
CA THR A 291 3.26 -12.37 43.60
C THR A 291 1.84 -12.64 43.08
N PRO A 292 1.62 -13.61 42.17
CA PRO A 292 0.30 -13.89 41.62
C PRO A 292 -0.72 -14.13 42.75
N GLY A 293 -1.86 -13.43 42.71
CA GLY A 293 -2.95 -13.67 43.66
C GLY A 293 -3.55 -15.07 43.50
N ASP A 294 -4.27 -15.53 44.52
CA ASP A 294 -5.00 -16.79 44.49
C ASP A 294 -5.98 -16.80 43.30
N GLY A 295 -5.78 -17.74 42.36
CA GLY A 295 -6.62 -17.90 41.16
C GLY A 295 -5.98 -17.45 39.84
N CYS A 296 -4.77 -16.89 39.85
CA CYS A 296 -4.03 -16.66 38.61
C CYS A 296 -3.44 -17.96 38.06
N PRO A 297 -3.69 -18.30 36.77
CA PRO A 297 -3.14 -19.49 36.17
C PRO A 297 -1.61 -19.40 36.16
N GLN A 298 -0.96 -20.37 36.78
CA GLN A 298 0.47 -20.60 36.61
C GLN A 298 0.64 -21.39 35.33
N PHE A 299 1.22 -20.78 34.29
CA PHE A 299 1.51 -21.49 33.04
C PHE A 299 2.72 -22.42 33.28
N GLU A 300 2.43 -23.68 33.60
CA GLU A 300 3.40 -24.75 33.80
C GLU A 300 3.99 -25.20 32.46
N HIS A 301 5.11 -24.60 32.06
CA HIS A 301 5.94 -24.81 30.85
C HIS A 301 5.84 -23.67 29.81
N GLY A 302 6.91 -22.88 29.73
CA GLY A 302 7.11 -21.86 28.70
C GLY A 302 6.98 -20.46 29.28
N GLY A 303 8.08 -19.95 29.83
CA GLY A 303 8.13 -18.69 30.57
C GLY A 303 7.35 -17.57 29.91
N ALA A 304 6.75 -16.70 30.73
CA ALA A 304 6.21 -15.43 30.26
C ALA A 304 7.19 -14.88 29.22
N ARG A 305 6.74 -14.80 27.95
CA ARG A 305 7.55 -14.25 26.87
C ARG A 305 8.15 -12.97 27.44
N PRO A 306 9.49 -12.79 27.41
CA PRO A 306 10.10 -11.62 27.99
C PRO A 306 9.33 -10.39 27.49
N PRO A 307 9.07 -9.39 28.35
CA PRO A 307 8.24 -8.25 28.00
C PRO A 307 8.64 -7.77 26.62
N SER A 308 7.66 -7.68 25.72
CA SER A 308 7.93 -7.18 24.39
C SER A 308 8.67 -5.84 24.48
N PRO A 309 9.62 -5.54 23.59
CA PRO A 309 10.26 -4.23 23.56
C PRO A 309 9.34 -3.11 23.01
N SER A 310 8.26 -3.45 22.31
CA SER A 310 7.31 -2.49 21.72
C SER A 310 5.91 -3.08 21.50
N THR A 311 5.02 -2.33 20.87
CA THR A 311 3.71 -2.80 20.39
C THR A 311 3.41 -2.16 19.02
N PHE A 312 2.21 -2.29 18.50
CA PHE A 312 1.80 -1.68 17.23
C PHE A 312 1.26 -0.26 17.40
N THR A 313 1.18 0.47 16.28
CA THR A 313 0.46 1.74 16.17
C THR A 313 -0.71 1.64 15.19
N LEU A 314 -1.90 2.11 15.58
CA LEU A 314 -3.06 2.28 14.71
C LEU A 314 -3.28 3.77 14.45
N VAL A 315 -3.44 4.17 13.19
CA VAL A 315 -3.69 5.56 12.81
C VAL A 315 -4.95 5.61 11.96
N ALA A 316 -6.04 6.10 12.53
CA ALA A 316 -7.25 6.42 11.78
C ALA A 316 -7.10 7.77 11.09
N VAL A 317 -7.21 7.78 9.77
CA VAL A 317 -7.03 8.93 8.89
C VAL A 317 -8.41 9.36 8.40
N ARG A 318 -8.96 10.44 8.95
CA ARG A 318 -10.27 11.00 8.58
C ARG A 318 -10.19 11.81 7.29
N ASN A 319 -9.87 11.13 6.19
CA ASN A 319 -9.82 11.76 4.89
C ASN A 319 -11.22 12.11 4.35
N VAL A 320 -11.27 13.07 3.43
CA VAL A 320 -12.51 13.54 2.80
C VAL A 320 -13.24 12.36 2.13
N GLY A 321 -14.48 12.09 2.55
CA GLY A 321 -15.29 10.97 2.04
C GLY A 321 -15.62 11.04 0.56
N ARG A 322 -15.81 12.25 0.01
CA ARG A 322 -16.07 12.49 -1.42
C ARG A 322 -14.81 12.85 -2.21
N ASP A 323 -13.63 12.55 -1.69
CA ASP A 323 -12.39 12.68 -2.46
C ASP A 323 -12.03 11.38 -3.18
N LEU A 324 -11.43 11.53 -4.36
CA LEU A 324 -10.84 10.45 -5.14
C LEU A 324 -9.34 10.73 -5.33
N PRO A 325 -8.49 9.70 -5.30
CA PRO A 325 -7.10 9.83 -5.73
C PRO A 325 -7.04 10.49 -7.12
N SER A 326 -6.11 11.44 -7.30
CA SER A 326 -5.96 12.15 -8.59
C SER A 326 -5.86 11.21 -9.80
N ASN A 327 -5.19 10.07 -9.64
CA ASN A 327 -4.99 9.07 -10.69
C ASN A 327 -6.24 8.20 -11.00
N THR A 328 -7.36 8.39 -10.31
CA THR A 328 -8.64 7.75 -10.63
C THR A 328 -9.71 8.74 -11.12
N ARG A 329 -9.46 10.05 -11.02
CA ARG A 329 -10.43 11.11 -11.41
C ARG A 329 -10.75 11.12 -12.91
N TRP A 330 -9.98 10.44 -13.75
CA TRP A 330 -10.27 10.33 -15.19
C TRP A 330 -11.66 9.74 -15.48
N LYS A 331 -12.21 8.92 -14.58
CA LYS A 331 -13.54 8.31 -14.75
C LYS A 331 -14.70 9.31 -14.50
N LEU A 332 -14.43 10.49 -13.95
CA LEU A 332 -15.44 11.54 -13.77
C LEU A 332 -15.79 12.29 -15.08
N LYS A 333 -14.98 12.11 -16.13
CA LYS A 333 -15.14 12.76 -17.43
C LYS A 333 -16.26 12.14 -18.26
#